data_AF-A0A0A1UCG7-F1
#
_entry.id   AF-A0A0A1UCG7-F1
#
_cell.length_a   1.000
_cell.length_b   1.000
_cell.length_c   1.000
_cell.angle_alpha   90.00
_cell.angle_beta   90.00
_cell.angle_gamma   90.00
#
_symmetry.space_group_name_H-M   'P 1'
#
loop_
_entity.id
_entity.type
_entity.pdbx_description
1 polymer ?
#
loop_
_entity_poly.entity_id
_entity_poly.type
_entity_poly.pdbx_seq_one_letter_code
_entity_poly.pdbx_strand_id
1 'polypeptide(L)'
;MIRLEPFYLMKIALNLNTYTDTYTFLLVSKRCLESLKMLHINPWYISVDNIRSFFRHFHPETVNCFYFDFFDLQIFSSVKNIRCPNFNSFVKTKKDEIRQILSKIYYIGLYIENDKYEPTCKFFMDNAKHFNSLRKVRGDLKPVVEFFKLYTSNGTELNVHFPYIIEIDSDPNLYEDAELKLITKLKKYVPQNGFTEIVFMANEHRINKKSLEVFNGINYYYTSIVKNQCNYLSDKLYVDEQGIYIDNTLDCQKYNTLITQTYCKEILVTFLNSGTLKETFEEEKQSLWEIPNCVEKISIRLNNNQETDFICLNANFQYVEIFEINNSNMVELKNCFDNLQNFVFSNCCIFRIELKNAKLLKSVAFVNCIDFELESEDSSLDELIIKNSKDIDIYVKITDIKYFGIIDSNNCAFESVSFFNKNVVINNCHNLFFYENKDYIQNKISPFEFCGIDIANFKRLESTSIHFPSTLLPKIANLDEPNDYLCLLYIS
;
A
#
# COMPACT_ATOMS: atom_id res chain seq x y z
N MET A 1 26.20 -12.54 29.65
CA MET A 1 26.42 -11.45 28.66
C MET A 1 26.20 -12.02 27.27
N ILE A 2 25.09 -11.68 26.61
CA ILE A 2 24.77 -12.16 25.26
C ILE A 2 25.77 -11.50 24.30
N ARG A 3 26.60 -12.30 23.63
CA ARG A 3 27.56 -11.83 22.63
C ARG A 3 26.82 -11.76 21.29
N LEU A 4 26.47 -10.55 20.84
CA LEU A 4 25.98 -10.35 19.47
C LEU A 4 27.04 -10.86 18.48
N GLU A 5 26.66 -11.84 17.66
CA GLU A 5 27.55 -12.42 16.66
C GLU A 5 27.71 -11.47 15.46
N PRO A 6 28.90 -11.40 14.84
CA PRO A 6 29.16 -10.51 13.71
C PRO A 6 28.16 -10.63 12.56
N PHE A 7 27.59 -11.81 12.35
CA PHE A 7 26.61 -12.09 11.29
C PHE A 7 25.29 -11.33 11.48
N TYR A 8 24.75 -11.27 12.71
CA TYR A 8 23.55 -10.49 13.00
C TYR A 8 23.80 -8.99 12.81
N LEU A 9 24.97 -8.53 13.24
CA LEU A 9 25.40 -7.14 13.08
C LEU A 9 25.60 -6.77 11.59
N MET A 10 26.04 -7.70 10.75
CA MET A 10 26.10 -7.49 9.28
C MET A 10 24.71 -7.30 8.67
N LYS A 11 23.71 -8.07 9.12
CA LYS A 11 22.32 -7.89 8.66
C LYS A 11 21.77 -6.52 9.04
N ILE A 12 22.05 -6.05 10.25
CA ILE A 12 21.69 -4.70 10.68
C ILE A 12 22.44 -3.66 9.83
N ALA A 13 23.76 -3.82 9.67
CA ALA A 13 24.61 -2.89 8.91
C ALA A 13 24.16 -2.74 7.45
N LEU A 14 23.69 -3.81 6.81
CA LEU A 14 23.21 -3.77 5.43
C LEU A 14 21.96 -2.89 5.27
N ASN A 15 21.13 -2.79 6.30
CA ASN A 15 19.87 -2.03 6.33
C ASN A 15 20.03 -0.59 6.84
N LEU A 16 21.27 -0.09 6.96
CA LEU A 16 21.51 1.30 7.29
C LEU A 16 21.23 2.19 6.08
N ASN A 17 20.37 3.19 6.27
CA ASN A 17 19.83 4.00 5.18
C ASN A 17 20.67 5.24 4.89
N THR A 18 21.42 5.74 5.88
CA THR A 18 22.27 6.93 5.74
C THR A 18 23.69 6.71 6.27
N TYR A 19 24.63 7.58 5.85
CA TYR A 19 25.97 7.55 6.42
C TYR A 19 25.97 7.95 7.91
N THR A 20 25.02 8.76 8.36
CA THR A 20 24.80 9.07 9.79
C THR A 20 24.43 7.83 10.59
N ASP A 21 23.59 6.95 10.03
CA ASP A 21 23.24 5.67 10.67
C ASP A 21 24.49 4.78 10.79
N THR A 22 25.34 4.79 9.77
CA THR A 22 26.64 4.09 9.79
C THR A 22 27.56 4.63 10.87
N TYR A 23 27.68 5.95 10.98
CA TYR A 23 28.46 6.57 12.05
C TYR A 23 27.92 6.20 13.44
N THR A 24 26.60 6.30 13.63
CA THR A 24 25.93 5.93 14.89
C THR A 24 26.15 4.46 15.23
N PHE A 25 26.02 3.57 14.24
CA PHE A 25 26.27 2.14 14.40
C PHE A 25 27.70 1.84 14.84
N LEU A 26 28.69 2.56 14.30
CA LEU A 26 30.10 2.43 14.68
C LEU A 26 30.38 2.87 16.12
N LEU A 27 29.65 3.86 16.64
CA LEU A 27 29.80 4.34 18.02
C LEU A 27 29.35 3.33 19.07
N VAL A 28 28.50 2.36 18.70
CA VAL A 28 27.98 1.35 19.65
C VAL A 28 29.08 0.42 20.14
N SER A 29 29.92 -0.13 19.25
CA SER A 29 31.02 -1.03 19.65
C SER A 29 32.04 -1.28 18.54
N LYS A 30 33.24 -1.76 18.92
CA LYS A 30 34.26 -2.22 17.96
C LYS A 30 33.76 -3.35 17.03
N ARG A 31 32.82 -4.19 17.48
CA ARG A 31 32.26 -5.27 16.66
C ARG A 31 31.45 -4.73 15.48
N CYS A 32 30.81 -3.58 15.63
CA CYS A 32 30.09 -2.92 14.55
C CYS A 32 31.03 -2.55 13.39
N LEU A 33 32.25 -2.06 13.72
CA LEU A 33 33.28 -1.78 12.73
C LEU A 33 33.76 -3.04 12.00
N GLU A 34 33.98 -4.13 12.75
CA GLU A 34 34.39 -5.41 12.18
C GLU A 34 33.31 -5.97 11.23
N SER A 35 32.04 -5.94 11.65
CA SER A 35 30.90 -6.35 10.80
C SER A 35 30.77 -5.50 9.54
N LEU A 36 30.95 -4.19 9.62
CA LEU A 36 30.93 -3.31 8.43
C LEU A 36 32.07 -3.63 7.46
N LYS A 37 33.28 -3.91 7.97
CA LYS A 37 34.42 -4.33 7.12
C LYS A 37 34.18 -5.69 6.47
N MET A 38 33.53 -6.61 7.19
CA MET A 38 33.16 -7.94 6.68
C MET A 38 32.02 -7.91 5.66
N LEU A 39 31.26 -6.80 5.56
CA LEU A 39 30.15 -6.70 4.62
C LEU A 39 30.62 -6.74 3.16
N HIS A 40 31.82 -6.22 2.87
CA HIS A 40 32.40 -6.11 1.51
C HIS A 40 31.53 -5.39 0.48
N ILE A 41 30.42 -4.78 0.91
CA ILE A 41 29.49 -3.97 0.12
C ILE A 41 29.02 -2.79 0.97
N ASN A 42 28.61 -1.68 0.34
CA ASN A 42 27.94 -0.62 1.09
C ASN A 42 26.50 -1.01 1.50
N PRO A 43 25.98 -0.46 2.60
CA PRO A 43 24.57 -0.53 2.99
C PRO A 43 23.60 -0.06 1.91
N TRP A 44 22.31 -0.30 2.12
CA TRP A 44 21.19 0.17 1.30
C TRP A 44 20.92 1.66 1.48
N TYR A 45 21.93 2.47 1.16
CA TYR A 45 21.83 3.90 1.30
C TYR A 45 20.75 4.50 0.41
N ILE A 46 20.11 5.56 0.92
CA ILE A 46 19.05 6.29 0.21
C ILE A 46 19.58 7.39 -0.72
N SER A 47 20.90 7.58 -0.83
CA SER A 47 21.49 8.60 -1.71
C SER A 47 22.90 8.27 -2.19
N VAL A 48 23.29 8.89 -3.31
CA VAL A 48 24.63 8.79 -3.90
C VAL A 48 25.70 9.37 -2.98
N ASP A 49 25.41 10.45 -2.25
CA ASP A 49 26.38 11.09 -1.37
C ASP A 49 26.74 10.23 -0.16
N ASN A 50 25.79 9.42 0.32
CA ASN A 50 26.06 8.41 1.34
C ASN A 50 27.00 7.32 0.80
N ILE A 51 26.80 6.87 -0.44
CA ILE A 51 27.72 5.92 -1.11
C ILE A 51 29.13 6.53 -1.20
N ARG A 52 29.27 7.74 -1.73
CA ARG A 52 30.57 8.42 -1.84
C ARG A 52 31.26 8.57 -0.48
N SER A 53 30.51 8.98 0.54
CA SER A 53 31.02 9.14 1.91
C SER A 53 31.51 7.82 2.49
N PHE A 54 30.79 6.73 2.24
CA PHE A 54 31.22 5.40 2.66
C PHE A 54 32.51 4.96 1.98
N PHE A 55 32.62 5.16 0.66
CA PHE A 55 33.80 4.78 -0.12
C PHE A 55 35.07 5.53 0.30
N ARG A 56 34.96 6.77 0.78
CA ARG A 56 36.09 7.52 1.36
C ARG A 56 36.71 6.84 2.58
N HIS A 57 35.97 5.98 3.29
CA HIS A 57 36.40 5.40 4.57
C HIS A 57 36.62 3.89 4.52
N PHE A 58 35.79 3.14 3.78
CA PHE A 58 35.73 1.68 3.92
C PHE A 58 36.25 0.88 2.71
N HIS A 59 36.32 1.47 1.52
CA HIS A 59 36.82 0.82 0.29
C HIS A 59 36.29 -0.62 0.08
N PRO A 60 34.97 -0.83 0.05
CA PRO A 60 34.39 -2.17 -0.10
C PRO A 60 34.73 -2.78 -1.47
N GLU A 61 34.66 -4.11 -1.58
CA GLU A 61 34.92 -4.80 -2.85
C GLU A 61 33.78 -4.63 -3.86
N THR A 62 32.58 -4.33 -3.36
CA THR A 62 31.36 -4.19 -4.14
C THR A 62 30.70 -2.85 -3.88
N VAL A 63 30.27 -2.17 -4.95
CA VAL A 63 29.35 -1.03 -4.84
C VAL A 63 27.92 -1.49 -5.09
N ASN A 64 27.00 -1.12 -4.20
CA ASN A 64 25.57 -1.20 -4.40
C ASN A 64 25.03 0.18 -4.78
N CYS A 65 24.66 0.34 -6.05
CA CYS A 65 24.17 1.60 -6.60
C CYS A 65 22.66 1.80 -6.40
N PHE A 66 21.91 0.75 -6.04
CA PHE A 66 20.47 0.78 -5.80
C PHE A 66 19.65 1.55 -6.86
N TYR A 67 20.06 1.43 -8.13
CA TYR A 67 19.46 2.10 -9.29
C TYR A 67 19.48 3.65 -9.28
N PHE A 68 20.30 4.28 -8.44
CA PHE A 68 20.57 5.72 -8.55
C PHE A 68 21.26 6.03 -9.87
N ASP A 69 20.79 7.07 -10.56
CA ASP A 69 21.41 7.56 -11.79
C ASP A 69 22.75 8.23 -11.45
N PHE A 70 23.81 7.45 -11.56
CA PHE A 70 25.10 7.80 -10.99
C PHE A 70 26.25 7.12 -11.73
N PHE A 71 27.26 7.91 -12.06
CA PHE A 71 28.51 7.43 -12.60
C PHE A 71 29.71 8.09 -11.92
N ASP A 72 30.56 7.28 -11.28
CA ASP A 72 31.83 7.71 -10.69
C ASP A 72 32.93 6.71 -11.05
N LEU A 73 33.76 7.13 -12.00
CA LEU A 73 34.82 6.29 -12.53
C LEU A 73 35.85 5.93 -11.45
N GLN A 74 36.09 6.78 -10.44
CA GLN A 74 37.05 6.45 -9.38
C GLN A 74 36.53 5.30 -8.54
N ILE A 75 35.26 5.37 -8.12
CA ILE A 75 34.61 4.28 -7.38
C ILE A 75 34.55 3.00 -8.23
N PHE A 76 34.04 3.08 -9.46
CA PHE A 76 33.88 1.90 -10.32
C PHE A 76 35.20 1.26 -10.76
N SER A 77 36.27 2.05 -10.87
CA SER A 77 37.60 1.52 -11.15
C SER A 77 38.18 0.79 -9.93
N SER A 78 37.88 1.25 -8.71
CA SER A 78 38.42 0.68 -7.47
C SER A 78 37.73 -0.62 -7.02
N VAL A 79 36.47 -0.84 -7.37
CA VAL A 79 35.70 -2.03 -6.96
C VAL A 79 35.92 -3.23 -7.89
N LYS A 80 35.66 -4.43 -7.36
CA LYS A 80 35.59 -5.66 -8.13
C LYS A 80 34.22 -5.82 -8.79
N ASN A 81 33.15 -5.46 -8.06
CA ASN A 81 31.77 -5.75 -8.43
C ASN A 81 30.88 -4.51 -8.36
N ILE A 82 29.94 -4.39 -9.32
CA ILE A 82 28.95 -3.31 -9.38
C ILE A 82 27.54 -3.93 -9.38
N ARG A 83 26.70 -3.54 -8.42
CA ARG A 83 25.32 -4.01 -8.23
C ARG A 83 24.31 -2.91 -8.58
N CYS A 84 23.27 -3.27 -9.33
CA CYS A 84 22.13 -2.41 -9.66
C CYS A 84 22.53 -1.01 -10.20
N PRO A 85 23.47 -0.89 -11.16
CA PRO A 85 23.82 0.41 -11.70
C PRO A 85 22.68 1.00 -12.55
N ASN A 86 22.58 2.34 -12.55
CA ASN A 86 21.76 3.11 -13.48
C ASN A 86 22.63 4.24 -14.05
N PHE A 87 22.69 4.35 -15.37
CA PHE A 87 23.57 5.26 -16.09
C PHE A 87 22.81 6.20 -17.02
N ASN A 88 21.50 6.40 -16.84
CA ASN A 88 20.67 7.05 -17.85
C ASN A 88 21.21 8.40 -18.32
N SER A 89 21.60 9.26 -17.38
CA SER A 89 22.14 10.59 -17.71
C SER A 89 23.53 10.54 -18.34
N PHE A 90 24.19 9.39 -18.29
CA PHE A 90 25.58 9.19 -18.67
C PHE A 90 25.76 8.32 -19.93
N VAL A 91 24.77 7.51 -20.34
CA VAL A 91 24.88 6.63 -21.51
C VAL A 91 25.29 7.38 -22.78
N LYS A 92 24.82 8.63 -22.96
CA LYS A 92 25.15 9.44 -24.15
C LYS A 92 26.55 10.06 -24.08
N THR A 93 26.98 10.53 -22.91
CA THR A 93 28.20 11.33 -22.72
C THR A 93 29.40 10.51 -22.27
N LYS A 94 29.18 9.35 -21.66
CA LYS A 94 30.17 8.48 -21.00
C LYS A 94 30.13 7.04 -21.51
N LYS A 95 29.56 6.81 -22.70
CA LYS A 95 29.35 5.48 -23.29
C LYS A 95 30.57 4.57 -23.20
N ASP A 96 31.73 5.08 -23.62
CA ASP A 96 32.96 4.28 -23.68
C ASP A 96 33.52 3.98 -22.29
N GLU A 97 33.44 4.92 -21.35
CA GLU A 97 33.84 4.72 -19.96
C GLU A 97 32.93 3.69 -19.27
N ILE A 98 31.61 3.74 -19.52
CA ILE A 98 30.66 2.75 -19.01
C ILE A 98 30.95 1.37 -19.62
N ARG A 99 31.27 1.29 -20.90
CA ARG A 99 31.57 0.02 -21.58
C ARG A 99 32.75 -0.71 -20.94
N GLN A 100 33.76 0.03 -20.45
CA GLN A 100 34.94 -0.54 -19.81
C GLN A 100 34.65 -1.24 -18.48
N ILE A 101 33.56 -0.87 -17.79
CA ILE A 101 33.21 -1.43 -16.48
C ILE A 101 32.12 -2.51 -16.55
N LEU A 102 31.54 -2.80 -17.73
CA LEU A 102 30.46 -3.80 -17.88
C LEU A 102 30.86 -5.20 -17.38
N SER A 103 32.13 -5.57 -17.52
CA SER A 103 32.67 -6.84 -17.04
C SER A 103 32.64 -6.96 -15.51
N LYS A 104 32.54 -5.86 -14.77
CA LYS A 104 32.42 -5.81 -13.30
C LYS A 104 30.96 -5.83 -12.82
N ILE A 105 30.00 -5.62 -13.71
CA ILE A 105 28.59 -5.58 -13.33
C ILE A 105 28.11 -7.01 -13.10
N TYR A 106 27.60 -7.26 -11.90
CA TYR A 106 27.14 -8.59 -11.50
C TYR A 106 25.63 -8.67 -11.25
N TYR A 107 24.93 -7.54 -11.15
CA TYR A 107 23.48 -7.48 -11.10
C TYR A 107 22.95 -6.27 -11.88
N ILE A 108 22.12 -6.52 -12.89
CA ILE A 108 21.39 -5.51 -13.67
C ILE A 108 19.87 -5.60 -13.48
N GLY A 109 19.22 -4.44 -13.66
CA GLY A 109 17.78 -4.31 -13.84
C GLY A 109 17.48 -3.91 -15.30
N LEU A 110 16.45 -4.50 -15.90
CA LEU A 110 16.03 -4.28 -17.29
C LEU A 110 14.55 -3.86 -17.33
N TYR A 111 14.29 -2.57 -17.14
CA TYR A 111 12.94 -2.00 -17.07
C TYR A 111 12.76 -0.97 -18.20
N ILE A 112 11.73 -1.13 -19.04
CA ILE A 112 11.46 -0.21 -20.17
C ILE A 112 10.29 0.74 -19.86
N GLU A 113 9.24 0.26 -19.19
CA GLU A 113 7.99 1.03 -19.06
C GLU A 113 8.08 2.27 -18.14
N ASN A 114 9.18 2.41 -17.39
CA ASN A 114 9.31 3.46 -16.40
C ASN A 114 9.95 4.77 -16.91
N ASP A 115 10.34 4.88 -18.20
CA ASP A 115 11.14 5.94 -18.86
C ASP A 115 12.50 6.27 -18.18
N LYS A 116 12.46 6.44 -16.86
CA LYS A 116 13.52 6.55 -15.86
C LYS A 116 14.54 5.40 -15.84
N TYR A 117 14.47 4.37 -16.68
CA TYR A 117 15.54 3.36 -16.81
C TYR A 117 15.82 2.96 -18.27
N GLU A 118 15.04 3.49 -19.22
CA GLU A 118 15.05 3.04 -20.61
C GLU A 118 16.43 3.21 -21.29
N PRO A 119 17.15 4.36 -21.14
CA PRO A 119 18.46 4.53 -21.78
C PRO A 119 19.50 3.51 -21.28
N THR A 120 19.57 3.26 -19.97
CA THR A 120 20.46 2.25 -19.40
C THR A 120 20.09 0.85 -19.88
N CYS A 121 18.80 0.52 -19.87
CA CYS A 121 18.32 -0.77 -20.33
C CYS A 121 18.70 -1.05 -21.79
N LYS A 122 18.46 -0.09 -22.70
CA LYS A 122 18.87 -0.18 -24.12
C LYS A 122 20.37 -0.35 -24.24
N PHE A 123 21.15 0.45 -23.51
CA PHE A 123 22.61 0.34 -23.53
C PHE A 123 23.10 -1.04 -23.06
N PHE A 124 22.50 -1.62 -22.01
CA PHE A 124 22.84 -2.97 -21.55
C PHE A 124 22.51 -4.05 -22.58
N MET A 125 21.36 -3.95 -23.25
CA MET A 125 21.00 -4.87 -24.34
C MET A 125 21.99 -4.76 -25.51
N ASP A 126 22.30 -3.55 -25.96
CA ASP A 126 23.26 -3.30 -27.05
C ASP A 126 24.67 -3.83 -26.75
N ASN A 127 25.01 -3.97 -25.46
CA ASN A 127 26.32 -4.41 -24.99
C ASN A 127 26.27 -5.74 -24.23
N ALA A 128 25.23 -6.56 -24.44
CA ALA A 128 25.01 -7.79 -23.68
C ALA A 128 26.25 -8.70 -23.63
N LYS A 129 26.98 -8.83 -24.74
CA LYS A 129 28.19 -9.67 -24.82
C LYS A 129 29.37 -9.21 -23.95
N HIS A 130 29.31 -8.02 -23.35
CA HIS A 130 30.39 -7.49 -22.50
C HIS A 130 30.24 -7.84 -21.01
N PHE A 131 29.13 -8.48 -20.63
CA PHE A 131 28.88 -8.89 -19.25
C PHE A 131 29.51 -10.26 -18.96
N ASN A 132 30.59 -10.25 -18.16
CA ASN A 132 31.35 -11.45 -17.81
C ASN A 132 31.16 -11.91 -16.36
N SER A 133 30.67 -11.04 -15.48
CA SER A 133 30.50 -11.31 -14.04
C SER A 133 29.04 -11.38 -13.61
N LEU A 134 28.10 -11.40 -14.56
CA LEU A 134 26.67 -11.32 -14.30
C LEU A 134 26.20 -12.52 -13.46
N ARG A 135 25.67 -12.26 -12.27
CA ARG A 135 25.11 -13.27 -11.36
C ARG A 135 23.60 -13.19 -11.25
N LYS A 136 23.03 -12.00 -11.50
CA LYS A 136 21.59 -11.78 -11.44
C LYS A 136 21.12 -10.82 -12.52
N VAL A 137 19.99 -11.15 -13.14
CA VAL A 137 19.23 -10.26 -14.02
C VAL A 137 17.83 -10.15 -13.46
N ARG A 138 17.30 -8.93 -13.35
CA ARG A 138 15.89 -8.71 -13.04
C ARG A 138 15.28 -7.76 -14.06
N GLY A 139 14.01 -7.92 -14.42
CA GLY A 139 13.33 -6.92 -15.24
C GLY A 139 12.01 -7.38 -15.83
N ASP A 140 11.47 -6.55 -16.72
CA ASP A 140 10.26 -6.89 -17.46
C ASP A 140 10.57 -7.99 -18.48
N LEU A 141 9.60 -8.87 -18.74
CA LEU A 141 9.80 -10.05 -19.60
C LEU A 141 10.41 -9.74 -20.96
N LYS A 142 9.89 -8.72 -21.66
CA LYS A 142 10.32 -8.38 -23.03
C LYS A 142 11.80 -7.90 -23.08
N PRO A 143 12.25 -6.91 -22.28
CA PRO A 143 13.65 -6.55 -22.16
C PRO A 143 14.57 -7.72 -21.80
N VAL A 144 14.16 -8.57 -20.84
CA VAL A 144 14.96 -9.73 -20.41
C VAL A 144 15.14 -10.73 -21.55
N VAL A 145 14.07 -11.04 -22.28
CA VAL A 145 14.12 -11.94 -23.45
C VAL A 145 15.04 -11.37 -24.53
N GLU A 146 14.96 -10.08 -24.84
CA GLU A 146 15.82 -9.45 -25.86
C GLU A 146 17.29 -9.41 -25.39
N PHE A 147 17.55 -9.12 -24.12
CA PHE A 147 18.89 -9.20 -23.55
C PHE A 147 19.51 -10.57 -23.76
N PHE A 148 18.82 -11.66 -23.36
CA PHE A 148 19.37 -13.01 -23.51
C PHE A 148 19.46 -13.48 -24.97
N LYS A 149 18.56 -13.01 -25.83
CA LYS A 149 18.68 -13.20 -27.28
C LYS A 149 20.00 -12.61 -27.81
N LEU A 150 20.35 -11.39 -27.41
CA LEU A 150 21.60 -10.75 -27.82
C LEU A 150 22.82 -11.36 -27.12
N TYR A 151 22.70 -11.68 -25.83
CA TYR A 151 23.74 -12.31 -25.00
C TYR A 151 24.25 -13.62 -25.61
N THR A 152 23.35 -14.39 -26.23
CA THR A 152 23.62 -15.76 -26.71
C THR A 152 23.63 -15.88 -28.24
N SER A 153 23.61 -14.77 -28.97
CA SER A 153 23.48 -14.78 -30.43
C SER A 153 22.27 -15.60 -30.93
N ASN A 154 21.09 -15.34 -30.36
CA ASN A 154 19.82 -16.04 -30.62
C ASN A 154 19.80 -17.51 -30.14
N GLY A 155 20.52 -17.82 -29.07
CA GLY A 155 20.59 -19.14 -28.45
C GLY A 155 21.64 -20.07 -29.08
N THR A 156 22.55 -19.56 -29.91
CA THR A 156 23.65 -20.37 -30.48
C THR A 156 24.83 -20.49 -29.53
N GLU A 157 25.04 -19.51 -28.65
CA GLU A 157 26.17 -19.43 -27.71
C GLU A 157 25.68 -19.67 -26.26
N LEU A 158 25.29 -20.90 -25.93
CA LEU A 158 24.80 -21.26 -24.57
C LEU A 158 25.92 -21.66 -23.59
N ASN A 159 27.17 -21.76 -24.05
CA ASN A 159 28.33 -22.11 -23.23
C ASN A 159 29.01 -20.88 -22.57
N VAL A 160 28.34 -19.73 -22.58
CA VAL A 160 28.81 -18.49 -21.92
C VAL A 160 28.50 -18.54 -20.41
N HIS A 161 29.06 -17.58 -19.66
CA HIS A 161 28.75 -17.47 -18.24
C HIS A 161 27.33 -16.96 -18.02
N PHE A 162 26.42 -17.78 -17.49
CA PHE A 162 25.07 -17.33 -17.17
C PHE A 162 24.94 -16.84 -15.73
N PRO A 163 24.04 -15.87 -15.48
CA PRO A 163 23.64 -15.54 -14.11
C PRO A 163 23.02 -16.75 -13.43
N TYR A 164 23.15 -16.79 -12.10
CA TYR A 164 22.51 -17.81 -11.28
C TYR A 164 21.01 -17.59 -11.17
N ILE A 165 20.55 -16.34 -11.21
CA ILE A 165 19.15 -15.99 -11.02
C ILE A 165 18.70 -15.02 -12.12
N ILE A 166 17.58 -15.34 -12.76
CA ILE A 166 16.85 -14.48 -13.69
C ILE A 166 15.45 -14.26 -13.10
N GLU A 167 15.19 -13.07 -12.58
CA GLU A 167 13.88 -12.67 -12.04
C GLU A 167 13.11 -11.87 -13.08
N ILE A 168 11.87 -12.26 -13.34
CA ILE A 168 11.04 -11.68 -14.36
C ILE A 168 9.73 -11.25 -13.74
N ASP A 169 9.42 -9.98 -13.91
CA ASP A 169 8.14 -9.41 -13.53
C ASP A 169 7.22 -9.46 -14.78
N SER A 170 5.98 -9.94 -14.60
CA SER A 170 4.96 -9.96 -15.65
C SER A 170 4.53 -8.55 -16.00
N ASP A 171 4.33 -8.30 -17.29
CA ASP A 171 3.84 -7.03 -17.80
C ASP A 171 2.29 -7.06 -17.79
N PRO A 172 1.63 -6.21 -16.96
CA PRO A 172 0.16 -6.20 -16.87
C PRO A 172 -0.52 -5.82 -18.19
N ASN A 173 0.18 -5.14 -19.09
CA ASN A 173 -0.34 -4.72 -20.38
C ASN A 173 -0.16 -5.78 -21.47
N LEU A 174 0.56 -6.86 -21.19
CA LEU A 174 0.88 -7.88 -22.16
C LEU A 174 -0.19 -8.97 -22.20
N TYR A 175 -0.82 -9.14 -23.37
CA TYR A 175 -1.73 -10.26 -23.60
C TYR A 175 -1.05 -11.62 -23.32
N GLU A 176 -1.78 -12.52 -22.67
CA GLU A 176 -1.27 -13.82 -22.23
C GLU A 176 -0.55 -14.59 -23.35
N ASP A 177 -1.11 -14.67 -24.55
CA ASP A 177 -0.49 -15.36 -25.69
C ASP A 177 0.88 -14.77 -26.09
N ALA A 178 1.05 -13.45 -25.95
CA ALA A 178 2.32 -12.80 -26.25
C ALA A 178 3.35 -13.10 -25.15
N GLU A 179 2.91 -13.13 -23.89
CA GLU A 179 3.74 -13.53 -22.75
C GLU A 179 4.24 -14.97 -22.90
N LEU A 180 3.34 -15.92 -23.17
CA LEU A 180 3.69 -17.33 -23.32
C LEU A 180 4.70 -17.56 -24.47
N LYS A 181 4.57 -16.81 -25.58
CA LYS A 181 5.54 -16.82 -26.68
C LYS A 181 6.91 -16.29 -26.25
N LEU A 182 6.95 -15.25 -25.43
CA LEU A 182 8.19 -14.68 -24.90
C LEU A 182 8.86 -15.63 -23.90
N ILE A 183 8.11 -16.29 -23.01
CA ILE A 183 8.64 -17.32 -22.11
C ILE A 183 9.23 -18.49 -22.91
N THR A 184 8.54 -18.95 -23.95
CA THR A 184 9.05 -20.00 -24.83
C THR A 184 10.36 -19.58 -25.51
N LYS A 185 10.48 -18.32 -25.94
CA LYS A 185 11.73 -17.77 -26.49
C LYS A 185 12.83 -17.71 -25.44
N LEU A 186 12.53 -17.27 -24.21
CA LEU A 186 13.50 -17.20 -23.13
C LEU A 186 14.13 -18.57 -22.86
N LYS A 187 13.32 -19.64 -22.79
CA LYS A 187 13.82 -21.01 -22.58
C LYS A 187 14.78 -21.47 -23.67
N LYS A 188 14.67 -20.94 -24.89
CA LYS A 188 15.62 -21.18 -25.99
C LYS A 188 16.93 -20.40 -25.81
N TYR A 189 16.90 -19.25 -25.15
CA TYR A 189 18.06 -18.38 -24.94
C TYR A 189 18.76 -18.61 -23.60
N VAL A 190 18.22 -19.44 -22.71
CA VAL A 190 18.82 -19.75 -21.41
C VAL A 190 19.07 -21.26 -21.30
N PRO A 191 20.26 -21.70 -20.89
CA PRO A 191 20.60 -23.11 -20.78
C PRO A 191 19.72 -23.81 -19.73
N GLN A 192 19.19 -24.97 -20.10
CA GLN A 192 18.33 -25.78 -19.23
C GLN A 192 19.17 -26.82 -18.47
N ASN A 193 20.26 -26.38 -17.82
CA ASN A 193 21.23 -27.25 -17.16
C ASN A 193 21.09 -27.26 -15.61
N GLY A 194 20.13 -26.51 -15.07
CA GLY A 194 19.87 -26.42 -13.62
C GLY A 194 20.78 -25.46 -12.84
N PHE A 195 21.78 -24.82 -13.48
CA PHE A 195 22.63 -23.85 -12.80
C PHE A 195 22.02 -22.45 -12.75
N THR A 196 21.17 -22.12 -13.72
CA THR A 196 20.44 -20.86 -13.80
C THR A 196 19.00 -21.09 -13.38
N GLU A 197 18.60 -20.42 -12.30
CA GLU A 197 17.24 -20.35 -11.82
C GLU A 197 16.50 -19.22 -12.54
N ILE A 198 15.34 -19.54 -13.11
CA ILE A 198 14.42 -18.54 -13.67
C ILE A 198 13.23 -18.44 -12.72
N VAL A 199 12.99 -17.24 -12.19
CA VAL A 199 11.85 -16.91 -11.34
C VAL A 199 10.93 -16.01 -12.12
N PHE A 200 9.65 -16.37 -12.21
CA PHE A 200 8.65 -15.58 -12.90
C PHE A 200 7.56 -15.16 -11.91
N MET A 201 7.35 -13.86 -11.78
CA MET A 201 6.34 -13.26 -10.91
C MET A 201 5.18 -12.75 -11.76
N ALA A 202 4.05 -13.45 -11.75
CA ALA A 202 2.83 -13.02 -12.39
C ALA A 202 2.05 -12.04 -11.51
N ASN A 203 1.35 -11.09 -12.15
CA ASN A 203 0.40 -10.26 -11.42
C ASN A 203 -0.80 -11.12 -10.99
N GLU A 204 -1.38 -11.89 -11.91
CA GLU A 204 -2.53 -12.74 -11.63
C GLU A 204 -2.23 -14.23 -11.87
N HIS A 205 -2.89 -15.11 -11.13
CA HIS A 205 -2.85 -16.54 -11.42
C HIS A 205 -3.58 -16.87 -12.74
N ARG A 206 -3.02 -17.80 -13.51
CA ARG A 206 -3.59 -18.18 -14.81
C ARG A 206 -4.83 -19.07 -14.62
N ILE A 207 -5.78 -18.94 -15.55
CA ILE A 207 -7.04 -19.70 -15.56
C ILE A 207 -6.85 -21.11 -16.16
N ASN A 208 -5.91 -21.27 -17.09
CA ASN A 208 -5.74 -22.51 -17.85
C ASN A 208 -4.43 -23.24 -17.49
N LYS A 209 -4.55 -24.55 -17.21
CA LYS A 209 -3.42 -25.44 -16.98
C LYS A 209 -2.41 -25.44 -18.14
N LYS A 210 -2.86 -25.41 -19.39
CA LYS A 210 -1.97 -25.42 -20.57
C LYS A 210 -1.04 -24.21 -20.61
N SER A 211 -1.53 -23.04 -20.18
CA SER A 211 -0.71 -21.83 -20.07
C SER A 211 0.35 -21.99 -18.99
N LEU A 212 0.01 -22.63 -17.87
CA LEU A 212 0.94 -22.87 -16.76
C LEU A 212 2.01 -23.92 -17.09
N GLU A 213 1.71 -24.90 -17.95
CA GLU A 213 2.69 -25.92 -18.37
C GLU A 213 3.90 -25.32 -19.12
N VAL A 214 3.77 -24.13 -19.71
CA VAL A 214 4.89 -23.40 -20.35
C VAL A 214 6.00 -23.07 -19.33
N PHE A 215 5.63 -22.86 -18.07
CA PHE A 215 6.55 -22.57 -16.96
C PHE A 215 7.23 -23.81 -16.38
N ASN A 216 7.07 -25.01 -16.95
CA ASN A 216 7.84 -26.18 -16.50
C ASN A 216 9.36 -25.91 -16.59
N GLY A 217 10.07 -26.00 -15.46
CA GLY A 217 11.49 -25.62 -15.35
C GLY A 217 11.74 -24.14 -14.98
N ILE A 218 10.67 -23.38 -14.71
CA ILE A 218 10.70 -22.00 -14.23
C ILE A 218 9.96 -21.97 -12.87
N ASN A 219 10.52 -21.27 -11.89
CA ASN A 219 9.88 -21.04 -10.61
C ASN A 219 8.81 -19.95 -10.77
N TYR A 220 7.58 -20.40 -11.03
CA TYR A 220 6.41 -19.55 -11.20
C TYR A 220 5.81 -19.18 -9.84
N TYR A 221 5.52 -17.89 -9.67
CA TYR A 221 4.79 -17.31 -8.55
C TYR A 221 3.78 -16.29 -9.07
N TYR A 222 2.79 -15.93 -8.25
CA TYR A 222 1.82 -14.89 -8.57
C TYR A 222 1.43 -14.10 -7.33
N THR A 223 0.92 -12.88 -7.50
CA THR A 223 0.61 -11.95 -6.39
C THR A 223 -0.89 -11.77 -6.13
N SER A 224 -1.72 -11.96 -7.16
CA SER A 224 -3.17 -11.78 -7.07
C SER A 224 -3.94 -13.06 -7.41
N ILE A 225 -4.95 -13.34 -6.59
CA ILE A 225 -5.96 -14.39 -6.79
C ILE A 225 -7.06 -13.85 -7.70
N VAL A 226 -7.56 -14.66 -8.63
CA VAL A 226 -8.64 -14.29 -9.55
C VAL A 226 -9.77 -15.31 -9.58
N LYS A 227 -11.01 -14.89 -9.89
CA LYS A 227 -12.25 -15.70 -9.88
C LYS A 227 -12.08 -17.14 -10.38
N ASN A 228 -11.52 -17.30 -11.58
CA ASN A 228 -11.46 -18.56 -12.31
C ASN A 228 -10.05 -19.17 -12.34
N GLN A 229 -9.25 -18.91 -11.31
CA GLN A 229 -7.86 -19.35 -11.30
C GLN A 229 -7.72 -20.88 -11.36
N CYS A 230 -6.65 -21.36 -12.00
CA CYS A 230 -6.39 -22.79 -12.13
C CYS A 230 -6.01 -23.41 -10.77
N ASN A 231 -6.37 -24.68 -10.55
CA ASN A 231 -5.90 -25.42 -9.37
C ASN A 231 -4.42 -25.85 -9.48
N TYR A 232 -3.91 -25.99 -10.69
CA TYR A 232 -2.51 -26.36 -10.92
C TYR A 232 -1.59 -25.20 -10.54
N LEU A 233 -0.59 -25.45 -9.66
CA LEU A 233 0.31 -24.41 -9.12
C LEU A 233 -0.39 -23.29 -8.31
N SER A 234 -1.59 -23.57 -7.78
CA SER A 234 -2.34 -22.65 -6.91
C SER A 234 -1.69 -22.44 -5.52
N ASP A 235 -0.68 -23.21 -5.17
CA ASP A 235 0.12 -23.06 -3.94
C ASP A 235 1.28 -22.06 -4.12
N LYS A 236 1.43 -21.46 -5.31
CA LYS A 236 2.54 -20.56 -5.65
C LYS A 236 2.23 -19.08 -5.43
N LEU A 237 1.24 -18.77 -4.60
CA LEU A 237 0.96 -17.40 -4.19
C LEU A 237 2.15 -16.82 -3.42
N TYR A 238 2.62 -15.66 -3.86
CA TYR A 238 3.60 -14.84 -3.18
C TYR A 238 2.86 -13.70 -2.47
N VAL A 239 3.03 -13.62 -1.16
CA VAL A 239 2.43 -12.58 -0.30
C VAL A 239 3.54 -11.65 0.15
N ASP A 240 3.40 -10.37 -0.16
CA ASP A 240 4.31 -9.33 0.31
C ASP A 240 3.77 -8.68 1.60
N GLU A 241 4.38 -7.57 2.01
CA GLU A 241 3.96 -6.84 3.22
C GLU A 241 2.56 -6.23 3.11
N GLN A 242 1.99 -6.10 1.91
CA GLN A 242 0.68 -5.48 1.66
C GLN A 242 -0.47 -6.49 1.72
N GLY A 243 -0.16 -7.78 1.87
CA GLY A 243 -1.14 -8.84 2.04
C GLY A 243 -1.57 -9.53 0.75
N ILE A 244 -2.77 -10.10 0.74
CA ILE A 244 -3.31 -10.86 -0.40
C ILE A 244 -4.27 -10.00 -1.20
N TYR A 245 -4.06 -10.00 -2.52
CA TYR A 245 -4.96 -9.37 -3.48
C TYR A 245 -5.92 -10.41 -4.06
N ILE A 246 -7.22 -10.14 -3.98
CA ILE A 246 -8.29 -10.95 -4.57
C ILE A 246 -9.03 -10.07 -5.57
N ASP A 247 -8.94 -10.39 -6.86
CA ASP A 247 -9.52 -9.59 -7.92
C ASP A 247 -10.73 -10.25 -8.60
N ASN A 248 -11.74 -9.42 -8.85
CA ASN A 248 -12.98 -9.72 -9.55
C ASN A 248 -13.76 -10.93 -9.02
N THR A 249 -13.74 -11.19 -7.71
CA THR A 249 -14.57 -12.21 -7.06
C THR A 249 -14.83 -11.91 -5.58
N LEU A 250 -16.04 -12.24 -5.08
CA LEU A 250 -16.38 -12.16 -3.66
C LEU A 250 -16.62 -13.53 -3.03
N ASP A 251 -16.66 -14.60 -3.82
CA ASP A 251 -16.55 -15.96 -3.33
C ASP A 251 -15.12 -16.24 -2.82
N CYS A 252 -14.77 -15.62 -1.70
CA CYS A 252 -13.43 -15.70 -1.10
C CYS A 252 -13.25 -16.95 -0.26
N GLN A 253 -14.34 -17.62 0.13
CA GLN A 253 -14.34 -18.82 0.98
C GLN A 253 -13.45 -19.94 0.42
N LYS A 254 -13.47 -20.14 -0.90
CA LYS A 254 -12.64 -21.16 -1.58
C LYS A 254 -11.13 -20.90 -1.44
N TYR A 255 -10.71 -19.69 -1.09
CA TYR A 255 -9.29 -19.32 -0.96
C TYR A 255 -8.78 -19.37 0.50
N ASN A 256 -9.64 -19.69 1.47
CA ASN A 256 -9.26 -19.71 2.89
C ASN A 256 -8.06 -20.61 3.20
N THR A 257 -7.93 -21.75 2.54
CA THR A 257 -6.76 -22.64 2.71
C THR A 257 -5.47 -21.92 2.34
N LEU A 258 -5.48 -21.19 1.23
CA LEU A 258 -4.33 -20.44 0.72
C LEU A 258 -4.01 -19.24 1.62
N ILE A 259 -5.04 -18.50 2.04
CA ILE A 259 -4.92 -17.38 3.00
C ILE A 259 -4.29 -17.87 4.32
N THR A 260 -4.75 -19.00 4.83
CA THR A 260 -4.24 -19.57 6.11
C THR A 260 -2.79 -20.03 5.98
N GLN A 261 -2.42 -20.68 4.87
CA GLN A 261 -1.06 -21.18 4.64
C GLN A 261 -0.01 -20.08 4.54
N THR A 262 -0.42 -18.89 4.08
CA THR A 262 0.46 -17.72 3.96
C THR A 262 0.54 -16.90 5.25
N TYR A 263 -0.27 -17.22 6.27
CA TYR A 263 -0.40 -16.44 7.50
C TYR A 263 -0.67 -14.95 7.23
N CYS A 264 -1.46 -14.68 6.20
CA CYS A 264 -1.71 -13.32 5.76
C CYS A 264 -2.58 -12.56 6.77
N LYS A 265 -2.16 -11.33 7.11
CA LYS A 265 -2.87 -10.41 8.01
C LYS A 265 -3.81 -9.43 7.30
N GLU A 266 -3.56 -9.17 6.02
CA GLU A 266 -4.29 -8.16 5.24
C GLU A 266 -4.84 -8.76 3.94
N ILE A 267 -6.10 -8.49 3.64
CA ILE A 267 -6.71 -8.86 2.37
C ILE A 267 -7.27 -7.62 1.69
N LEU A 268 -6.88 -7.40 0.44
CA LEU A 268 -7.48 -6.43 -0.46
C LEU A 268 -8.35 -7.14 -1.49
N VAL A 269 -9.64 -6.85 -1.49
CA VAL A 269 -10.58 -7.36 -2.49
C VAL A 269 -10.94 -6.25 -3.47
N THR A 270 -10.66 -6.46 -4.76
CA THR A 270 -10.90 -5.47 -5.83
C THR A 270 -11.85 -6.01 -6.88
N PHE A 271 -12.65 -5.12 -7.45
CA PHE A 271 -13.42 -5.35 -8.68
C PHE A 271 -13.14 -4.21 -9.64
N LEU A 272 -12.38 -4.48 -10.70
CA LEU A 272 -12.00 -3.46 -11.68
C LEU A 272 -12.81 -3.54 -12.98
N ASN A 273 -13.59 -4.61 -13.16
CA ASN A 273 -14.40 -4.79 -14.36
C ASN A 273 -15.62 -3.85 -14.42
N SER A 274 -15.92 -3.39 -15.64
CA SER A 274 -17.03 -2.48 -15.95
C SER A 274 -18.39 -3.18 -16.14
N GLY A 275 -18.48 -4.48 -15.88
CA GLY A 275 -19.75 -5.22 -15.88
C GLY A 275 -20.59 -4.88 -14.66
N THR A 276 -21.87 -5.26 -14.67
CA THR A 276 -22.67 -5.17 -13.44
C THR A 276 -22.16 -6.20 -12.44
N LEU A 277 -21.84 -5.77 -11.23
CA LEU A 277 -21.51 -6.67 -10.13
C LEU A 277 -22.64 -7.65 -9.89
N LYS A 278 -23.90 -7.20 -10.06
CA LYS A 278 -25.06 -8.06 -9.87
C LYS A 278 -25.01 -9.35 -10.69
N GLU A 279 -24.65 -9.29 -11.97
CA GLU A 279 -24.49 -10.48 -12.82
C GLU A 279 -23.40 -11.39 -12.27
N THR A 280 -22.28 -10.82 -11.82
CA THR A 280 -21.19 -11.59 -11.21
C THR A 280 -21.63 -12.28 -9.92
N PHE A 281 -22.46 -11.65 -9.10
CA PHE A 281 -23.03 -12.21 -7.88
C PHE A 281 -24.00 -13.35 -8.14
N GLU A 282 -24.90 -13.19 -9.11
CA GLU A 282 -25.86 -14.23 -9.49
C GLU A 282 -25.16 -15.49 -10.00
N GLU A 283 -24.04 -15.34 -10.71
CA GLU A 283 -23.21 -16.44 -11.16
C GLU A 283 -22.43 -17.14 -10.03
N GLU A 284 -21.92 -16.39 -9.06
CA GLU A 284 -20.96 -16.91 -8.06
C GLU A 284 -21.57 -17.77 -6.96
N LYS A 285 -22.90 -17.78 -6.78
CA LYS A 285 -23.58 -18.51 -5.69
C LYS A 285 -22.84 -18.34 -4.35
N GLN A 286 -22.72 -17.10 -3.90
CA GLN A 286 -21.88 -16.74 -2.76
C GLN A 286 -22.17 -17.58 -1.52
N SER A 287 -21.15 -18.32 -1.10
CA SER A 287 -21.14 -18.95 0.22
C SER A 287 -20.81 -17.91 1.29
N LEU A 288 -21.21 -18.17 2.54
CA LEU A 288 -20.75 -17.36 3.67
C LEU A 288 -19.23 -17.44 3.74
N TRP A 289 -18.56 -16.29 3.68
CA TRP A 289 -17.12 -16.23 3.84
C TRP A 289 -16.75 -16.23 5.32
N GLU A 290 -16.25 -17.36 5.80
CA GLU A 290 -15.66 -17.52 7.13
C GLU A 290 -14.22 -17.03 7.10
N ILE A 291 -14.00 -15.74 7.37
CA ILE A 291 -12.69 -15.11 7.28
C ILE A 291 -11.69 -15.82 8.23
N PRO A 292 -10.50 -16.25 7.75
CA PRO A 292 -9.51 -16.91 8.59
C PRO A 292 -9.03 -16.03 9.75
N ASN A 293 -8.77 -16.64 10.91
CA ASN A 293 -8.37 -15.93 12.13
C ASN A 293 -7.01 -15.22 12.06
N CYS A 294 -6.19 -15.49 11.04
CA CYS A 294 -4.95 -14.76 10.81
C CYS A 294 -5.17 -13.38 10.18
N VAL A 295 -6.37 -13.12 9.62
CA VAL A 295 -6.70 -11.88 8.91
C VAL A 295 -7.20 -10.85 9.91
N GLU A 296 -6.43 -9.78 10.08
CA GLU A 296 -6.70 -8.66 10.99
C GLU A 296 -7.27 -7.45 10.22
N LYS A 297 -6.97 -7.32 8.92
CA LYS A 297 -7.40 -6.20 8.08
C LYS A 297 -8.05 -6.69 6.79
N ILE A 298 -9.19 -6.09 6.44
CA ILE A 298 -9.84 -6.27 5.14
C ILE A 298 -10.11 -4.91 4.51
N SER A 299 -9.71 -4.75 3.27
CA SER A 299 -10.03 -3.59 2.44
C SER A 299 -10.81 -4.06 1.20
N ILE A 300 -11.92 -3.39 0.88
CA ILE A 300 -12.78 -3.74 -0.25
C ILE A 300 -12.90 -2.54 -1.19
N ARG A 301 -12.77 -2.79 -2.49
CA ARG A 301 -12.97 -1.82 -3.57
C ARG A 301 -13.82 -2.39 -4.69
N LEU A 302 -15.11 -2.05 -4.70
CA LEU A 302 -16.10 -2.62 -5.62
C LEU A 302 -16.20 -1.87 -6.96
N ASN A 303 -15.85 -0.58 -7.02
CA ASN A 303 -15.96 0.30 -8.20
C ASN A 303 -17.32 0.26 -8.92
N ASN A 304 -18.40 0.00 -8.19
CA ASN A 304 -19.70 -0.36 -8.74
C ASN A 304 -20.67 0.83 -8.86
N ASN A 305 -20.16 1.92 -9.43
CA ASN A 305 -20.86 3.20 -9.49
C ASN A 305 -22.14 3.17 -10.37
N GLN A 306 -22.35 2.11 -11.15
CA GLN A 306 -23.51 1.94 -12.03
C GLN A 306 -24.61 1.07 -11.41
N GLU A 307 -24.38 0.49 -10.23
CA GLU A 307 -25.36 -0.39 -9.60
C GLU A 307 -26.58 0.37 -9.08
N THR A 308 -27.75 -0.25 -9.22
CA THR A 308 -29.02 0.28 -8.74
C THR A 308 -29.59 -0.49 -7.55
N ASP A 309 -29.12 -1.72 -7.33
CA ASP A 309 -29.57 -2.61 -6.27
C ASP A 309 -28.51 -2.74 -5.19
N PHE A 310 -28.95 -2.96 -3.94
CA PHE A 310 -28.04 -3.19 -2.83
C PHE A 310 -27.28 -4.51 -2.97
N ILE A 311 -26.00 -4.43 -2.68
CA ILE A 311 -25.06 -5.53 -2.63
C ILE A 311 -24.81 -5.91 -1.18
N CYS A 312 -25.16 -7.14 -0.81
CA CYS A 312 -24.91 -7.66 0.53
C CYS A 312 -23.57 -8.40 0.58
N LEU A 313 -22.66 -8.00 1.47
CA LEU A 313 -21.42 -8.74 1.71
C LEU A 313 -21.67 -9.86 2.72
N ASN A 314 -21.70 -11.10 2.22
CA ASN A 314 -21.97 -12.28 3.04
C ASN A 314 -20.67 -12.84 3.66
N ALA A 315 -20.18 -12.22 4.72
CA ALA A 315 -18.95 -12.62 5.42
C ALA A 315 -19.06 -12.57 6.95
N ASN A 316 -18.28 -13.39 7.64
CA ASN A 316 -18.12 -13.38 9.08
C ASN A 316 -16.84 -12.65 9.47
N PHE A 317 -16.96 -11.42 9.99
CA PHE A 317 -15.85 -10.53 10.30
C PHE A 317 -15.35 -10.64 11.75
N GLN A 318 -15.63 -11.75 12.45
CA GLN A 318 -15.32 -11.90 13.88
C GLN A 318 -13.87 -11.56 14.27
N TYR A 319 -12.88 -11.79 13.40
CA TYR A 319 -11.45 -11.57 13.71
C TYR A 319 -10.90 -10.26 13.13
N VAL A 320 -11.68 -9.53 12.35
CA VAL A 320 -11.21 -8.34 11.64
C VAL A 320 -11.18 -7.15 12.59
N GLU A 321 -10.00 -6.55 12.74
CA GLU A 321 -9.76 -5.35 13.55
C GLU A 321 -9.91 -4.07 12.75
N ILE A 322 -9.55 -4.11 11.45
CA ILE A 322 -9.61 -2.96 10.55
C ILE A 322 -10.42 -3.35 9.32
N PHE A 323 -11.49 -2.60 9.08
CA PHE A 323 -12.29 -2.78 7.88
C PHE A 323 -12.36 -1.48 7.08
N GLU A 324 -12.00 -1.56 5.80
CA GLU A 324 -11.95 -0.41 4.90
C GLU A 324 -12.80 -0.68 3.66
N ILE A 325 -13.62 0.28 3.26
CA ILE A 325 -14.33 0.24 1.98
C ILE A 325 -14.04 1.52 1.21
N ASN A 326 -13.61 1.36 -0.04
CA ASN A 326 -13.27 2.46 -0.92
C ASN A 326 -13.97 2.35 -2.27
N ASN A 327 -14.36 3.48 -2.85
CA ASN A 327 -14.88 3.61 -4.21
C ASN A 327 -15.95 2.57 -4.52
N SER A 328 -17.02 2.56 -3.73
CA SER A 328 -18.07 1.53 -3.75
C SER A 328 -19.43 2.20 -3.58
N ASN A 329 -20.49 1.61 -4.14
CA ASN A 329 -21.84 2.16 -4.17
C ASN A 329 -22.87 1.09 -3.76
N MET A 330 -24.04 1.46 -3.28
CA MET A 330 -25.16 0.53 -3.02
C MET A 330 -24.75 -0.72 -2.21
N VAL A 331 -24.11 -0.56 -1.05
CA VAL A 331 -23.68 -1.69 -0.22
C VAL A 331 -24.52 -1.80 1.04
N GLU A 332 -24.98 -3.02 1.35
CA GLU A 332 -25.62 -3.35 2.62
C GLU A 332 -24.74 -4.30 3.43
N LEU A 333 -24.52 -3.96 4.70
CA LEU A 333 -23.73 -4.73 5.66
C LEU A 333 -24.58 -5.03 6.89
N LYS A 334 -24.75 -6.31 7.21
CA LYS A 334 -25.51 -6.80 8.37
C LYS A 334 -24.77 -7.97 9.00
N ASN A 335 -23.60 -7.69 9.54
CA ASN A 335 -22.62 -8.71 9.94
C ASN A 335 -22.16 -8.52 11.39
N CYS A 336 -21.58 -9.58 11.96
CA CYS A 336 -20.97 -9.55 13.28
C CYS A 336 -19.50 -9.12 13.21
N PHE A 337 -19.10 -8.23 14.13
CA PHE A 337 -17.80 -7.55 14.14
C PHE A 337 -17.17 -7.58 15.55
N ASP A 338 -16.92 -8.76 16.08
CA ASP A 338 -16.49 -8.96 17.48
C ASP A 338 -15.18 -8.23 17.85
N ASN A 339 -14.25 -8.10 16.90
CA ASN A 339 -12.93 -7.49 17.11
C ASN A 339 -12.70 -6.17 16.37
N LEU A 340 -13.72 -5.61 15.71
CA LEU A 340 -13.57 -4.42 14.89
C LEU A 340 -13.17 -3.23 15.76
N GLN A 341 -12.07 -2.56 15.41
CA GLN A 341 -11.54 -1.37 16.08
C GLN A 341 -11.63 -0.14 15.19
N ASN A 342 -11.32 -0.27 13.90
CA ASN A 342 -11.29 0.84 12.96
C ASN A 342 -12.15 0.54 11.75
N PHE A 343 -12.99 1.50 11.39
CA PHE A 343 -13.89 1.37 10.27
C PHE A 343 -13.84 2.60 9.36
N VAL A 344 -13.37 2.41 8.12
CA VAL A 344 -13.04 3.52 7.22
C VAL A 344 -13.79 3.40 5.90
N PHE A 345 -14.46 4.48 5.51
CA PHE A 345 -15.15 4.62 4.24
C PHE A 345 -14.56 5.76 3.43
N SER A 346 -14.33 5.53 2.14
CA SER A 346 -13.75 6.54 1.25
C SER A 346 -14.37 6.51 -0.14
N ASN A 347 -14.85 7.65 -0.63
CA ASN A 347 -15.46 7.77 -1.96
C ASN A 347 -16.63 6.78 -2.16
N CYS A 348 -17.50 6.67 -1.16
CA CYS A 348 -18.59 5.70 -1.18
C CYS A 348 -19.96 6.38 -1.29
N CYS A 349 -20.92 5.71 -1.89
CA CYS A 349 -22.29 6.22 -2.06
C CYS A 349 -23.34 5.19 -1.64
N ILE A 350 -24.39 5.60 -0.96
CA ILE A 350 -25.58 4.78 -0.64
C ILE A 350 -25.21 3.50 0.11
N PHE A 351 -25.04 3.63 1.43
CA PHE A 351 -24.65 2.52 2.31
C PHE A 351 -25.66 2.35 3.44
N ARG A 352 -25.95 1.09 3.77
CA ARG A 352 -26.71 0.71 4.97
C ARG A 352 -25.92 -0.29 5.78
N ILE A 353 -25.56 0.08 7.00
CA ILE A 353 -24.62 -0.68 7.80
C ILE A 353 -25.21 -0.92 9.17
N GLU A 354 -25.37 -2.19 9.53
CA GLU A 354 -25.79 -2.67 10.85
C GLU A 354 -24.63 -3.47 11.46
N LEU A 355 -23.95 -2.86 12.43
CA LEU A 355 -22.82 -3.46 13.14
C LEU A 355 -23.28 -4.25 14.37
N LYS A 356 -23.27 -5.58 14.26
CA LYS A 356 -23.59 -6.48 15.37
C LYS A 356 -22.34 -6.78 16.20
N ASN A 357 -22.47 -6.68 17.53
CA ASN A 357 -21.42 -7.03 18.50
C ASN A 357 -20.09 -6.26 18.35
N ALA A 358 -20.11 -5.03 17.81
CA ALA A 358 -18.93 -4.20 17.57
C ALA A 358 -18.40 -3.47 18.83
N LYS A 359 -18.30 -4.19 19.96
CA LYS A 359 -17.96 -3.62 21.28
C LYS A 359 -16.58 -2.97 21.37
N LEU A 360 -15.67 -3.35 20.47
CA LEU A 360 -14.30 -2.86 20.43
C LEU A 360 -14.10 -1.70 19.43
N LEU A 361 -15.17 -1.22 18.80
CA LEU A 361 -15.09 -0.15 17.80
C LEU A 361 -14.59 1.15 18.42
N LYS A 362 -13.43 1.62 17.98
CA LYS A 362 -12.78 2.84 18.49
C LYS A 362 -12.91 4.01 17.52
N SER A 363 -12.68 3.78 16.22
CA SER A 363 -12.62 4.86 15.23
C SER A 363 -13.51 4.56 14.03
N VAL A 364 -14.28 5.57 13.62
CA VAL A 364 -15.08 5.53 12.38
C VAL A 364 -14.74 6.77 11.56
N ALA A 365 -14.42 6.56 10.28
CA ALA A 365 -14.09 7.63 9.35
C ALA A 365 -14.89 7.53 8.05
N PHE A 366 -15.47 8.66 7.62
CA PHE A 366 -16.17 8.83 6.34
C PHE A 366 -15.52 9.95 5.54
N VAL A 367 -14.96 9.64 4.37
CA VAL A 367 -14.26 10.61 3.52
C VAL A 367 -14.88 10.61 2.13
N ASN A 368 -15.41 11.74 1.68
CA ASN A 368 -16.10 11.86 0.39
C ASN A 368 -17.27 10.84 0.26
N CYS A 369 -18.08 10.68 1.30
CA CYS A 369 -19.19 9.73 1.34
C CYS A 369 -20.55 10.42 1.13
N ILE A 370 -21.51 9.73 0.49
CA ILE A 370 -22.87 10.26 0.24
C ILE A 370 -23.91 9.21 0.64
N ASP A 371 -24.99 9.63 1.31
CA ASP A 371 -26.14 8.78 1.68
C ASP A 371 -25.72 7.55 2.49
N PHE A 372 -25.29 7.75 3.73
CA PHE A 372 -24.85 6.68 4.63
C PHE A 372 -25.78 6.55 5.84
N GLU A 373 -26.10 5.31 6.17
CA GLU A 373 -26.76 4.94 7.41
C GLU A 373 -25.89 3.92 8.17
N LEU A 374 -25.45 4.30 9.38
CA LEU A 374 -24.67 3.45 10.27
C LEU A 374 -25.43 3.22 11.58
N GLU A 375 -25.71 1.97 11.91
CA GLU A 375 -26.36 1.56 13.15
C GLU A 375 -25.46 0.59 13.95
N SER A 376 -25.40 0.77 15.26
CA SER A 376 -24.77 -0.19 16.17
C SER A 376 -25.36 -0.14 17.58
N GLU A 377 -25.70 -1.30 18.13
CA GLU A 377 -26.33 -1.43 19.45
C GLU A 377 -25.35 -1.35 20.63
N ASP A 378 -24.11 -1.80 20.44
CA ASP A 378 -23.18 -2.17 21.53
C ASP A 378 -21.79 -1.50 21.45
N SER A 379 -21.65 -0.44 20.64
CA SER A 379 -20.35 0.20 20.38
C SER A 379 -20.12 1.47 21.22
N SER A 380 -18.88 1.69 21.68
CA SER A 380 -18.45 2.94 22.32
C SER A 380 -17.35 3.59 21.49
N LEU A 381 -17.68 4.68 20.79
CA LEU A 381 -16.77 5.31 19.83
C LEU A 381 -15.81 6.31 20.51
N ASP A 382 -14.49 6.13 20.28
CA ASP A 382 -13.42 7.03 20.74
C ASP A 382 -13.17 8.18 19.73
N GLU A 383 -13.38 7.93 18.44
CA GLU A 383 -13.07 8.86 17.36
C GLU A 383 -14.10 8.78 16.23
N LEU A 384 -14.62 9.93 15.81
CA LEU A 384 -15.46 10.07 14.62
C LEU A 384 -14.89 11.15 13.71
N ILE A 385 -14.67 10.80 12.44
CA ILE A 385 -14.24 11.74 11.39
C ILE A 385 -15.21 11.66 10.22
N ILE A 386 -15.77 12.81 9.83
CA ILE A 386 -16.56 12.97 8.59
C ILE A 386 -15.96 14.12 7.81
N LYS A 387 -15.53 13.85 6.58
CA LYS A 387 -14.89 14.85 5.72
C LYS A 387 -15.47 14.83 4.31
N ASN A 388 -15.84 16.00 3.78
CA ASN A 388 -16.37 16.15 2.42
C ASN A 388 -17.58 15.24 2.12
N SER A 389 -18.41 14.96 3.12
CA SER A 389 -19.48 13.95 3.03
C SER A 389 -20.87 14.58 3.12
N LYS A 390 -21.89 13.88 2.61
CA LYS A 390 -23.27 14.37 2.56
C LYS A 390 -24.27 13.30 2.97
N ASP A 391 -25.33 13.69 3.68
CA ASP A 391 -26.46 12.81 4.03
C ASP A 391 -25.96 11.59 4.83
N ILE A 392 -25.34 11.85 5.99
CA ILE A 392 -24.72 10.83 6.86
C ILE A 392 -25.51 10.72 8.16
N ASP A 393 -26.19 9.60 8.38
CA ASP A 393 -26.96 9.29 9.59
C ASP A 393 -26.24 8.22 10.42
N ILE A 394 -25.90 8.54 11.67
CA ILE A 394 -25.20 7.65 12.60
C ILE A 394 -26.05 7.41 13.85
N TYR A 395 -26.53 6.18 13.98
CA TYR A 395 -27.29 5.64 15.11
C TYR A 395 -26.40 4.72 15.95
N VAL A 396 -25.31 5.29 16.46
CA VAL A 396 -24.36 4.62 17.35
C VAL A 396 -24.27 5.42 18.63
N LYS A 397 -24.31 4.74 19.78
CA LYS A 397 -24.21 5.40 21.07
C LYS A 397 -22.83 6.03 21.29
N ILE A 398 -22.76 7.35 21.21
CA ILE A 398 -21.50 8.10 21.38
C ILE A 398 -21.36 8.57 22.83
N THR A 399 -20.76 7.75 23.70
CA THR A 399 -20.58 8.09 25.12
C THR A 399 -19.23 8.75 25.41
N ASP A 400 -18.13 8.09 25.01
CA ASP A 400 -16.76 8.44 25.44
C ASP A 400 -15.87 9.00 24.32
N ILE A 401 -16.46 9.66 23.32
CA ILE A 401 -15.70 10.18 22.18
C ILE A 401 -14.63 11.19 22.61
N LYS A 402 -13.37 10.94 22.24
CA LYS A 402 -12.21 11.81 22.49
C LYS A 402 -12.03 12.82 21.36
N TYR A 403 -12.33 12.42 20.13
CA TYR A 403 -12.21 13.25 18.95
C TYR A 403 -13.46 13.18 18.07
N PHE A 404 -14.07 14.32 17.80
CA PHE A 404 -15.26 14.45 16.94
C PHE A 404 -14.98 15.50 15.87
N GLY A 405 -14.76 15.07 14.63
CA GLY A 405 -14.43 15.92 13.49
C GLY A 405 -15.45 15.84 12.37
N ILE A 406 -16.07 16.97 12.01
CA ILE A 406 -16.92 17.10 10.82
C ILE A 406 -16.41 18.29 10.02
N ILE A 407 -15.97 18.04 8.79
CA ILE A 407 -15.28 19.01 7.95
C ILE A 407 -15.89 19.00 6.55
N ASP A 408 -16.23 20.19 6.02
CA ASP A 408 -16.72 20.35 4.65
C ASP A 408 -17.91 19.43 4.31
N SER A 409 -18.81 19.17 5.27
CA SER A 409 -19.86 18.14 5.16
C SER A 409 -21.27 18.70 5.36
N ASN A 410 -22.30 18.03 4.83
CA ASN A 410 -23.67 18.55 4.86
C ASN A 410 -24.69 17.46 5.21
N ASN A 411 -25.77 17.84 5.90
CA ASN A 411 -26.85 16.93 6.30
C ASN A 411 -26.33 15.72 7.08
N CYS A 412 -25.65 15.95 8.20
CA CYS A 412 -25.18 14.87 9.06
C CYS A 412 -26.00 14.81 10.35
N ALA A 413 -26.34 13.61 10.80
CA ALA A 413 -27.18 13.42 11.97
C ALA A 413 -26.68 12.32 12.90
N PHE A 414 -26.82 12.54 14.21
CA PHE A 414 -26.20 11.71 15.25
C PHE A 414 -27.12 11.53 16.45
N GLU A 415 -26.88 10.49 17.25
CA GLU A 415 -27.37 10.46 18.63
C GLU A 415 -26.72 11.57 19.46
N SER A 416 -27.48 12.13 20.40
CA SER A 416 -27.04 13.21 21.29
C SER A 416 -25.78 12.81 22.10
N VAL A 417 -24.75 13.66 22.14
CA VAL A 417 -23.44 13.33 22.74
C VAL A 417 -22.77 14.52 23.43
N SER A 418 -22.50 14.43 24.73
CA SER A 418 -21.83 15.54 25.44
C SER A 418 -20.46 15.83 24.84
N PHE A 419 -20.12 17.10 24.63
CA PHE A 419 -18.80 17.56 24.14
C PHE A 419 -17.83 18.01 25.26
N PHE A 420 -18.22 17.87 26.52
CA PHE A 420 -17.40 18.31 27.65
C PHE A 420 -16.07 17.52 27.71
N ASN A 421 -14.93 18.24 27.77
CA ASN A 421 -13.57 17.70 27.77
C ASN A 421 -13.19 16.90 26.51
N LYS A 422 -13.74 17.24 25.34
CA LYS A 422 -13.50 16.51 24.08
C LYS A 422 -12.91 17.42 23.01
N ASN A 423 -12.14 16.83 22.09
CA ASN A 423 -11.62 17.56 20.94
C ASN A 423 -12.68 17.57 19.85
N VAL A 424 -13.31 18.73 19.62
CA VAL A 424 -14.37 18.90 18.64
C VAL A 424 -13.92 19.84 17.53
N VAL A 425 -14.03 19.40 16.28
CA VAL A 425 -13.75 20.19 15.08
C VAL A 425 -14.97 20.15 14.18
N ILE A 426 -15.67 21.27 14.04
CA ILE A 426 -16.78 21.41 13.08
C ILE A 426 -16.44 22.59 12.18
N ASN A 427 -16.18 22.34 10.90
CA ASN A 427 -15.72 23.37 9.96
C ASN A 427 -16.46 23.27 8.63
N ASN A 428 -16.98 24.39 8.14
CA ASN A 428 -17.67 24.49 6.85
C ASN A 428 -18.76 23.42 6.67
N CYS A 429 -19.62 23.27 7.69
CA CYS A 429 -20.67 22.26 7.71
C CYS A 429 -22.07 22.88 7.71
N HIS A 430 -23.02 22.22 7.05
CA HIS A 430 -24.42 22.65 6.99
C HIS A 430 -25.36 21.55 7.47
N ASN A 431 -26.50 21.93 8.07
CA ASN A 431 -27.57 21.01 8.47
C ASN A 431 -27.08 19.85 9.37
N LEU A 432 -26.42 20.19 10.48
CA LEU A 432 -26.00 19.23 11.50
C LEU A 432 -27.14 19.01 12.51
N PHE A 433 -27.51 17.76 12.78
CA PHE A 433 -28.62 17.42 13.69
C PHE A 433 -28.22 16.41 14.76
N PHE A 434 -28.81 16.54 15.94
CA PHE A 434 -28.70 15.55 17.02
C PHE A 434 -30.10 15.06 17.43
N TYR A 435 -30.23 13.78 17.73
CA TYR A 435 -31.47 13.15 18.21
C TYR A 435 -31.30 12.67 19.66
N GLU A 436 -32.30 12.91 20.50
CA GLU A 436 -32.31 12.39 21.89
C GLU A 436 -32.55 10.87 21.95
N ASN A 437 -33.32 10.34 20.99
CA ASN A 437 -33.63 8.92 20.88
C ASN A 437 -33.98 8.60 19.41
N LYS A 438 -33.50 7.45 18.93
CA LYS A 438 -33.75 6.91 17.58
C LYS A 438 -35.24 6.84 17.22
N ASP A 439 -36.11 6.58 18.21
CA ASP A 439 -37.57 6.48 17.99
C ASP A 439 -38.27 7.84 17.78
N TYR A 440 -37.58 8.95 18.04
CA TYR A 440 -38.12 10.31 17.98
C TYR A 440 -37.33 11.21 17.01
N ILE A 441 -37.18 10.76 15.75
CA ILE A 441 -36.56 11.53 14.64
C ILE A 441 -37.18 12.95 14.47
N GLN A 442 -38.39 13.17 14.99
CA GLN A 442 -39.07 14.47 14.98
C GLN A 442 -38.47 15.52 15.93
N ASN A 443 -37.63 15.12 16.90
CA ASN A 443 -36.95 16.02 17.83
C ASN A 443 -35.50 16.26 17.39
N LYS A 444 -35.33 16.89 16.22
CA LYS A 444 -34.01 17.35 15.74
C LYS A 444 -33.56 18.54 16.58
N ILE A 445 -32.51 18.36 17.36
CA ILE A 445 -31.90 19.40 18.18
C ILE A 445 -30.66 19.94 17.46
N SER A 446 -30.52 21.26 17.42
CA SER A 446 -29.32 21.89 16.82
C SER A 446 -28.08 21.68 17.71
N PRO A 447 -26.86 21.78 17.17
CA PRO A 447 -25.63 21.63 17.96
C PRO A 447 -25.55 22.61 19.14
N PHE A 448 -26.11 23.82 18.98
CA PHE A 448 -26.15 24.85 20.02
C PHE A 448 -27.08 24.49 21.17
N GLU A 449 -28.31 24.09 20.85
CA GLU A 449 -29.29 23.65 21.86
C GLU A 449 -28.83 22.38 22.58
N PHE A 450 -28.17 21.47 21.85
CA PHE A 450 -27.52 20.31 22.43
C PHE A 450 -26.40 20.71 23.43
N CYS A 451 -25.62 21.75 23.14
CA CYS A 451 -24.63 22.30 24.05
C CYS A 451 -25.22 23.13 25.21
N GLY A 452 -26.56 23.19 25.35
CA GLY A 452 -27.23 24.04 26.34
C GLY A 452 -27.11 25.54 26.04
N ILE A 453 -26.71 25.90 24.82
CA ILE A 453 -26.65 27.29 24.35
C ILE A 453 -28.06 27.66 23.90
N ASP A 454 -28.65 28.63 24.58
CA ASP A 454 -29.94 29.20 24.20
C ASP A 454 -29.85 29.82 22.79
N ILE A 455 -30.45 29.14 21.81
CA ILE A 455 -30.50 29.56 20.40
C ILE A 455 -31.07 30.98 20.27
N ALA A 456 -32.05 31.35 21.10
CA ALA A 456 -32.65 32.68 21.05
C ALA A 456 -31.64 33.75 21.47
N ASN A 457 -30.81 33.48 22.49
CA ASN A 457 -29.73 34.36 22.92
C ASN A 457 -28.54 34.37 21.95
N PHE A 458 -28.18 33.23 21.34
CA PHE A 458 -27.14 33.16 20.33
C PHE A 458 -27.51 33.95 19.06
N LYS A 459 -28.74 33.77 18.55
CA LYS A 459 -29.27 34.58 17.43
C LYS A 459 -29.41 36.06 17.80
N ARG A 460 -29.65 36.39 19.07
CA ARG A 460 -29.62 37.78 19.58
C ARG A 460 -28.21 38.37 19.54
N LEU A 461 -27.19 37.58 19.87
CA LEU A 461 -25.77 37.96 19.83
C LEU A 461 -25.26 38.09 18.38
N GLU A 462 -25.65 37.20 17.49
CA GLU A 462 -25.32 37.25 16.06
C GLU A 462 -25.95 38.46 15.36
N SER A 463 -27.19 38.80 15.72
CA SER A 463 -27.92 39.97 15.21
C SER A 463 -27.51 41.30 15.87
N THR A 464 -26.77 41.26 16.99
CA THR A 464 -26.11 42.44 17.55
C THR A 464 -24.71 42.52 16.99
N SER A 465 -24.54 43.30 15.93
CA SER A 465 -23.25 43.56 15.29
C SER A 465 -22.25 44.13 16.31
N ILE A 466 -21.38 43.30 16.90
CA ILE A 466 -20.26 43.81 17.69
C ILE A 466 -19.12 44.14 16.73
N HIS A 467 -19.17 45.35 16.17
CA HIS A 467 -18.00 45.97 15.56
C HIS A 467 -17.05 46.42 16.69
N PHE A 468 -15.94 45.70 16.89
CA PHE A 468 -14.85 46.22 17.69
C PHE A 468 -14.03 47.22 16.87
N PRO A 469 -13.85 48.47 17.35
CA PRO A 469 -12.80 49.33 16.83
C PRO A 469 -11.45 48.68 17.12
N SER A 470 -10.55 48.66 16.13
CA SER A 470 -9.20 48.06 16.22
C SER A 470 -8.32 48.62 17.36
N THR A 471 -8.77 49.67 18.04
CA THR A 471 -8.10 50.31 19.17
C THR A 471 -8.40 49.68 20.54
N LEU A 472 -9.37 48.74 20.63
CA LEU A 472 -9.75 48.08 21.89
C LEU A 472 -9.13 46.68 22.10
N LEU A 473 -8.56 46.07 21.06
CA LEU A 473 -7.90 44.75 21.14
C LEU A 473 -6.81 44.67 22.25
N PRO A 474 -5.95 45.69 22.45
CA PRO A 474 -4.92 45.63 23.50
C PRO A 474 -5.46 45.73 24.93
N LYS A 475 -6.73 46.10 25.13
CA LYS A 475 -7.36 46.20 26.46
C LYS A 475 -8.08 44.90 26.87
N ILE A 476 -8.45 44.06 25.90
CA ILE A 476 -9.02 42.71 26.17
C ILE A 476 -7.90 41.74 26.57
N ALA A 477 -6.67 41.97 26.10
CA ALA A 477 -5.48 41.20 26.48
C ALA A 477 -5.02 41.36 27.94
N ASN A 478 -5.69 42.22 28.74
CA ASN A 478 -5.39 42.47 30.15
C ASN A 478 -6.57 42.13 31.09
N LEU A 479 -7.43 41.19 30.69
CA LEU A 479 -8.36 40.56 31.63
C LEU A 479 -7.68 39.32 32.21
N ASP A 480 -7.72 39.19 33.54
CA ASP A 480 -6.85 38.29 34.31
C ASP A 480 -7.00 36.80 34.01
N GLU A 481 -8.03 36.33 33.29
CA GLU A 481 -8.15 34.91 32.90
C GLU A 481 -8.77 34.74 31.49
N PRO A 482 -7.95 34.72 30.42
CA PRO A 482 -8.41 34.52 29.03
C PRO A 482 -8.68 33.05 28.67
N ASN A 483 -8.25 32.09 29.50
CA ASN A 483 -8.26 30.66 29.17
C ASN A 483 -9.64 29.99 29.33
N ASP A 484 -10.58 30.61 30.04
CA ASP A 484 -11.90 30.03 30.31
C ASP A 484 -12.94 30.30 29.20
N TYR A 485 -12.58 31.08 28.17
CA TYR A 485 -13.53 31.54 27.14
C TYR A 485 -13.08 31.31 25.69
N LEU A 486 -12.07 30.48 25.46
CA LEU A 486 -11.50 30.25 24.13
C LEU A 486 -11.99 28.95 23.48
N CYS A 487 -13.31 28.81 23.34
CA CYS A 487 -13.86 28.06 22.20
C CYS A 487 -13.74 28.96 20.96
N LEU A 488 -12.65 28.83 20.22
CA LEU A 488 -12.46 29.52 18.94
C LEU A 488 -13.46 28.99 17.90
N LEU A 489 -14.63 29.61 17.86
CA LEU A 489 -15.52 29.64 16.70
C LEU A 489 -14.89 30.57 15.65
N TYR A 490 -14.19 30.00 14.68
CA TYR A 490 -14.04 30.63 13.37
C TYR A 490 -15.17 30.11 12.49
N ILE A 491 -16.24 30.88 12.36
CA ILE A 491 -17.21 30.75 11.28
C ILE A 491 -16.87 31.85 10.28
N SER A 492 -16.44 31.46 9.07
CA SER A 492 -16.43 32.30 7.88
C SER A 492 -17.63 31.95 7.01
#